data_AF-A0A7X7A4H4-F1
#
_entry.id   AF-A0A7X7A4H4-F1
#
_cell.length_a   1.000
_cell.length_b   1.000
_cell.length_c   1.000
_cell.angle_alpha   90.00
_cell.angle_beta   90.00
_cell.angle_gamma   90.00
#
_symmetry.space_group_name_H-M   'P 1'
#
loop_
_entity.id
_entity.type
_entity.pdbx_description
1 polymer ?
#
loop_
_entity_poly.entity_id
_entity_poly.type
_entity_poly.pdbx_seq_one_letter_code
_entity_poly.pdbx_strand_id
1 'polypeptide(L)'
;MAIQPYEELIARAQELRERLERMQRWFEENAGNADAEGLRWRKERFEAAKREYEELLQVIRAYGKGGGAARTADRGHRDAIEEAE
;
A
#
# COMPACT_ATOMS: atom_id res chain seq x y z
N MET A 1 7.54 8.56 -16.23
CA MET A 1 7.10 7.81 -15.04
C MET A 1 5.80 7.13 -15.43
N ALA A 2 5.81 5.82 -15.72
CA ALA A 2 4.59 5.13 -16.12
C ALA A 2 3.72 4.93 -14.87
N ILE A 3 2.51 5.47 -14.92
CA ILE A 3 1.50 5.25 -13.89
C ILE A 3 1.05 3.80 -14.00
N GLN A 4 1.41 2.96 -13.02
CA GLN A 4 0.86 1.60 -12.91
C GLN A 4 -0.66 1.71 -12.67
N PRO A 5 -1.49 0.90 -13.36
CA PRO A 5 -2.93 0.90 -13.15
C PRO A 5 -3.27 0.60 -11.68
N TYR A 6 -4.32 1.26 -11.17
CA TYR A 6 -4.71 1.20 -9.77
C TYR A 6 -4.93 -0.23 -9.25
N GLU A 7 -5.43 -1.12 -10.10
CA GLU A 7 -5.64 -2.55 -9.77
C GLU A 7 -4.32 -3.29 -9.53
N GLU A 8 -3.27 -3.00 -10.31
CA GLU A 8 -1.93 -3.57 -10.09
C GLU A 8 -1.32 -3.09 -8.77
N LEU A 9 -1.55 -1.83 -8.39
CA LEU A 9 -1.11 -1.30 -7.10
C LEU A 9 -1.79 -2.04 -5.93
N ILE A 10 -3.09 -2.30 -6.03
CA ILE A 10 -3.85 -3.06 -5.03
C ILE A 10 -3.35 -4.50 -4.95
N ALA A 11 -3.17 -5.18 -6.09
CA ALA A 11 -2.67 -6.56 -6.13
C ALA A 11 -1.28 -6.67 -5.50
N ARG A 12 -0.37 -5.75 -5.84
CA ARG A 12 0.98 -5.71 -5.27
C ARG A 12 0.97 -5.42 -3.77
N ALA A 13 0.03 -4.61 -3.28
CA ALA A 13 -0.12 -4.36 -1.85
C ALA A 13 -0.60 -5.61 -1.10
N GLN A 14 -1.50 -6.39 -1.71
CA GLN A 14 -1.94 -7.68 -1.17
C GLN A 14 -0.78 -8.68 -1.10
N GLU A 15 0.00 -8.82 -2.16
CA GLU A 15 1.17 -9.72 -2.16
C GLU A 15 2.20 -9.35 -1.07
N LEU A 16 2.50 -8.05 -0.92
CA LEU A 16 3.40 -7.57 0.11
C LEU A 16 2.86 -7.83 1.51
N ARG A 17 1.55 -7.64 1.73
CA ARG A 17 0.90 -7.97 2.99
C ARG A 17 1.01 -9.46 3.32
N GLU A 18 0.68 -10.34 2.37
CA GLU A 18 0.78 -11.79 2.58
C GLU A 18 2.22 -12.24 2.83
N ARG A 19 3.18 -11.60 2.18
CA ARG A 19 4.61 -11.84 2.43
C ARG A 19 5.00 -11.41 3.85
N LEU A 20 4.55 -10.24 4.30
CA LEU A 20 4.80 -9.77 5.67
C LEU A 20 4.16 -10.70 6.71
N GLU A 21 2.93 -11.13 6.49
CA GLU A 21 2.22 -12.08 7.37
C GLU A 21 2.93 -13.44 7.43
N ARG A 22 3.48 -13.93 6.31
CA ARG A 22 4.30 -15.17 6.29
C ARG A 22 5.61 -15.00 7.04
N MET A 23 6.28 -13.86 6.88
CA MET A 23 7.53 -13.59 7.58
C MET A 23 7.30 -13.44 9.09
N GLN A 24 6.20 -12.79 9.49
CA GLN A 24 5.81 -12.67 10.89
C GLN A 24 5.56 -14.02 11.53
N ARG A 25 4.75 -14.89 10.89
CA ARG A 25 4.55 -16.27 11.35
C ARG A 25 5.85 -17.04 11.51
N TRP A 26 6.76 -16.91 10.53
CA TRP A 26 8.07 -17.55 10.64
C TRP A 26 8.83 -17.06 11.88
N PHE A 27 8.83 -15.75 12.18
CA PHE A 27 9.48 -15.23 13.40
C PHE A 27 8.84 -15.80 14.67
N GLU A 28 7.51 -15.84 14.74
CA GLU A 28 6.77 -16.38 15.89
C GLU A 28 7.14 -17.85 16.15
N GLU A 29 7.31 -18.64 15.09
CA GLU A 29 7.60 -20.08 15.18
C GLU A 29 9.10 -20.38 15.38
N ASN A 30 10.00 -19.55 14.85
CA ASN A 30 11.42 -19.90 14.69
C ASN A 30 12.40 -18.96 15.39
N ALA A 31 12.00 -17.78 15.87
CA ALA A 31 12.93 -16.79 16.42
C ALA A 31 13.72 -17.31 17.63
N GLY A 32 13.14 -18.21 18.43
CA GLY A 32 13.83 -18.83 19.57
C GLY A 32 14.91 -19.86 19.19
N ASN A 33 14.86 -20.39 17.97
CA ASN A 33 15.77 -21.45 17.49
C ASN A 33 16.72 -20.97 16.37
N ALA A 34 16.57 -19.73 15.91
CA ALA A 34 17.37 -19.17 14.84
C ALA A 34 18.71 -18.62 15.37
N ASP A 35 19.75 -18.72 14.56
CA ASP A 35 21.02 -18.06 14.86
C ASP A 35 20.87 -16.52 14.73
N ALA A 36 21.72 -15.78 15.44
CA ALA A 36 21.61 -14.33 15.52
C ALA A 36 21.83 -13.61 14.17
N GLU A 37 22.67 -14.16 13.28
CA GLU A 37 22.94 -13.59 11.97
C GLU A 37 21.76 -13.81 11.02
N GLY A 38 21.21 -15.03 11.00
CA GLY A 38 20.00 -15.39 10.27
C GLY A 38 18.77 -14.60 10.75
N LEU A 39 18.63 -14.39 12.06
CA LEU A 39 17.55 -13.56 12.62
C LEU A 39 17.69 -12.09 12.18
N ARG A 40 18.90 -11.54 12.23
CA ARG A 40 19.19 -10.16 11.80
C ARG A 40 18.88 -9.98 10.31
N TRP A 41 19.38 -10.87 9.45
CA TRP A 41 19.13 -10.81 8.01
C TRP A 41 17.64 -10.87 7.68
N ARG A 42 16.88 -11.75 8.36
CA ARG A 42 15.43 -11.83 8.16
C ARG A 42 14.72 -10.57 8.64
N LYS A 43 15.15 -9.97 9.76
CA LYS A 43 14.58 -8.72 10.27
C LYS A 43 14.81 -7.58 9.28
N GLU A 44 16.00 -7.47 8.70
CA GLU A 44 16.29 -6.47 7.67
C GLU A 44 15.39 -6.65 6.43
N ARG A 45 15.16 -7.89 6.00
CA ARG A 45 14.22 -8.19 4.90
C ARG A 45 12.77 -7.84 5.25
N PHE A 46 12.36 -8.04 6.49
CA PHE A 46 11.01 -7.71 6.95
C PHE A 46 10.78 -6.20 6.93
N GLU A 47 11.72 -5.43 7.49
CA GLU A 47 11.65 -3.97 7.49
C GLU A 47 11.66 -3.39 6.07
N ALA A 48 12.44 -3.97 5.16
CA ALA A 48 12.44 -3.56 3.75
C ALA A 48 11.07 -3.79 3.09
N ALA A 49 10.47 -4.98 3.27
CA ALA A 49 9.15 -5.29 2.73
C ALA A 49 8.04 -4.42 3.36
N LYS A 50 8.17 -4.08 4.65
CA LYS A 50 7.22 -3.22 5.36
C LYS A 50 7.26 -1.80 4.79
N ARG A 51 8.45 -1.25 4.55
CA ARG A 51 8.60 0.07 3.91
C ARG A 51 7.97 0.12 2.53
N GLU A 52 8.24 -0.89 1.68
CA GLU A 52 7.65 -0.97 0.34
C GLU A 52 6.11 -1.02 0.41
N TYR A 53 5.55 -1.78 1.36
CA TYR A 53 4.11 -1.83 1.59
C TYR A 53 3.54 -0.47 2.03
N GLU A 54 4.20 0.22 2.97
CA GLU A 54 3.77 1.54 3.44
C GLU A 54 3.82 2.61 2.34
N GLU A 55 4.87 2.60 1.51
CA GLU A 55 4.98 3.48 0.33
C GLU A 55 3.86 3.21 -0.67
N LEU A 56 3.57 1.94 -0.95
CA LEU A 56 2.52 1.54 -1.87
C LEU A 56 1.14 1.95 -1.36
N LEU A 57 0.88 1.82 -0.05
CA LEU A 57 -0.36 2.31 0.57
C LEU A 57 -0.50 3.83 0.46
N GLN A 58 0.59 4.59 0.56
CA GLN A 58 0.56 6.03 0.36
C GLN A 58 0.18 6.40 -1.08
N VAL A 59 0.74 5.69 -2.06
CA VAL A 59 0.40 5.86 -3.48
C VAL A 59 -1.09 5.54 -3.71
N ILE A 60 -1.59 4.39 -3.23
CA ILE A 60 -3.00 4.00 -3.33
C ILE A 60 -3.92 5.04 -2.67
N ARG A 61 -3.55 5.55 -1.49
CA ARG A 61 -4.29 6.60 -0.80
C ARG A 61 -4.32 7.91 -1.59
N ALA A 62 -3.23 8.27 -2.25
CA ALA A 62 -3.16 9.44 -3.12
C ALA A 62 -4.07 9.29 -4.35
N TYR A 63 -4.16 8.10 -4.96
CA TYR A 63 -5.16 7.80 -6.00
C TYR A 63 -6.59 7.99 -5.49
N GLY A 64 -6.91 7.45 -4.31
CA GLY A 64 -8.23 7.59 -3.70
C GLY A 64 -8.61 9.02 -3.35
N LYS A 65 -7.66 9.82 -2.84
CA LYS A 65 -7.87 11.25 -2.52
C LYS A 65 -7.91 12.14 -3.77
N GLY A 66 -7.08 11.86 -4.78
CA GLY A 66 -7.12 12.56 -6.07
C GLY A 66 -8.43 12.33 -6.83
N GLY A 67 -8.97 11.11 -6.78
CA GLY A 67 -10.29 10.79 -7.34
C GLY A 67 -11.48 11.27 -6.49
N GLY A 68 -11.28 11.50 -5.19
CA GLY A 68 -12.29 12.10 -4.30
C GLY A 68 -12.39 13.62 -4.49
N ALA A 69 -11.24 14.31 -4.54
CA ALA A 69 -11.17 15.75 -4.82
C ALA A 69 -11.64 16.10 -6.24
N ALA A 70 -11.30 15.27 -7.23
CA ALA A 70 -11.82 15.41 -8.60
C ALA A 70 -13.34 15.16 -8.66
N ARG A 71 -13.87 14.16 -7.93
CA ARG A 71 -15.33 13.91 -7.87
C ARG A 71 -16.11 15.01 -7.16
N THR A 72 -15.53 15.68 -6.17
CA THR A 72 -16.17 16.84 -5.53
C THR A 72 -16.07 18.10 -6.38
N ALA A 73 -14.98 18.27 -7.15
CA ALA A 73 -14.84 19.40 -8.08
C ALA A 73 -15.78 19.27 -9.30
N ASP A 74 -16.04 18.05 -9.78
CA ASP A 74 -16.95 17.79 -10.90
C ASP A 74 -18.44 17.99 -10.51
N ARG A 75 -18.81 17.59 -9.27
CA ARG A 75 -20.16 17.84 -8.74
C ARG A 75 -20.45 19.33 -8.54
N GLY A 76 -19.50 20.07 -7.96
CA GLY A 76 -19.64 21.53 -7.78
C GLY A 76 -19.71 22.32 -9.10
N HIS A 77 -19.15 21.78 -10.20
CA HIS A 77 -19.26 22.40 -11.53
C HIS A 77 -20.61 22.08 -12.20
N ARG A 78 -21.18 20.90 -11.93
CA ARG A 78 -22.49 20.50 -12.48
C ARG A 78 -23.66 21.21 -11.79
N ASP A 79 -23.61 21.35 -10.47
CA ASP A 79 -24.63 22.08 -9.70
C ASP A 79 -24.67 23.58 -10.07
N ALA A 80 -23.52 24.17 -10.43
CA ALA A 80 -23.44 25.58 -10.87
C ALA A 80 -24.00 25.83 -12.29
N ILE A 81 -24.24 24.79 -13.09
CA ILE A 81 -24.82 24.90 -14.43
C ILE A 81 -26.35 24.71 -14.38
N GLU A 82 -26.88 23.91 -13.45
CA GLU A 82 -28.34 23.72 -13.26
C GLU A 82 -29.03 24.90 -12.53
N GLU A 83 -28.33 25.69 -11.71
CA GLU A 83 -28.91 26.92 -11.11
C GLU A 83 -28.89 28.15 -12.05
N ALA A 84 -28.40 28.00 -13.28
CA ALA A 84 -28.32 29.07 -14.28
C ALA A 84 -29.32 28.92 -15.44
N GLU A 85 -30.24 27.93 -15.38
CA GLU A 85 -31.38 27.78 -16.30
C GLU A 85 -32.71 28.25 -15.69
#